data_AF-A0A8J5K0A5-F1
#
_entry.id   AF-A0A8J5K0A5-F1
#
_cell.length_a   1.000
_cell.length_b   1.000
_cell.length_c   1.000
_cell.angle_alpha   90.00
_cell.angle_beta   90.00
_cell.angle_gamma   90.00
#
_symmetry.space_group_name_H-M   'P 1'
#
loop_
_entity.id
_entity.type
_entity.pdbx_description
1 polymer ?
#
loop_
_entity_poly.entity_id
_entity_poly.type
_entity_poly.pdbx_seq_one_letter_code
_entity_poly.pdbx_strand_id
1 'polypeptide(L)'
;VDVKDPHHELKQLTKICLMADMTLILAWDQEEAGRIIEVYKMFEHKPPDLIMEKQDANPYSMLVDALTSVRSINRTDAMTLLSTFGSLEKIIEATEEELSMCPGFGPQKATRLHKVLHQNFKKPQYQKKKPDRQPASSSSDKVASQVPESSVEKNS
;
A
#
# COMPACT_ATOMS: atom_id res chain seq x y z
N VAL A 1 28.22 -7.45 27.92
CA VAL A 1 29.57 -7.30 27.33
C VAL A 1 30.40 -6.42 28.24
N ASP A 2 31.40 -6.98 28.92
CA ASP A 2 32.15 -6.27 29.97
C ASP A 2 33.50 -5.74 29.44
N VAL A 3 33.42 -4.93 28.39
CA VAL A 3 34.58 -4.23 27.79
C VAL A 3 34.16 -2.79 27.50
N LYS A 4 35.05 -1.83 27.78
CA LYS A 4 34.76 -0.38 27.66
C LYS A 4 34.48 0.08 26.23
N ASP A 5 35.00 -0.62 25.22
CA ASP A 5 34.68 -0.41 23.81
C ASP A 5 34.57 -1.77 23.12
N PRO A 6 33.37 -2.35 22.97
CA PRO A 6 33.19 -3.67 22.39
C PRO A 6 33.02 -3.65 20.86
N HIS A 7 33.00 -2.46 20.23
CA HIS A 7 32.60 -2.34 18.83
C HIS A 7 33.60 -3.00 17.88
N HIS A 8 34.88 -2.96 18.20
CA HIS A 8 35.92 -3.56 17.37
C HIS A 8 35.88 -5.09 17.43
N GLU A 9 35.81 -5.65 18.65
CA GLU A 9 35.83 -7.08 18.93
C GLU A 9 34.55 -7.74 18.42
N LEU A 10 33.39 -7.12 18.63
CA LEU A 10 32.12 -7.62 18.12
C LEU A 10 32.11 -7.70 16.60
N LYS A 11 32.73 -6.74 15.91
CA LYS A 11 32.84 -6.77 14.44
C LYS A 11 33.66 -7.96 13.97
N GLN A 12 34.77 -8.26 14.65
CA GLN A 12 35.61 -9.43 14.32
C GLN A 12 34.89 -10.74 14.63
N LEU A 13 34.28 -10.85 15.81
CA LEU A 13 33.50 -12.03 16.22
C LEU A 13 32.34 -12.30 15.26
N THR A 14 31.56 -11.28 14.91
CA THR A 14 30.44 -11.42 13.97
C THR A 14 30.92 -11.93 12.60
N LYS A 15 32.08 -11.45 12.13
CA LYS A 15 32.68 -11.94 10.88
C LYS A 15 33.05 -13.43 10.99
N ILE A 16 33.67 -13.85 12.08
CA ILE A 16 34.04 -15.25 12.31
C ILE A 16 32.78 -16.13 12.39
N CYS A 17 31.76 -15.73 13.13
CA CYS A 17 30.50 -16.46 13.24
C CYS A 17 29.82 -16.64 11.87
N LEU A 18 29.79 -15.58 11.05
CA LEU A 18 29.25 -15.67 9.69
C LEU A 18 30.06 -16.61 8.80
N MET A 19 31.39 -16.62 8.92
CA MET A 19 32.26 -17.53 8.15
C MET A 19 32.16 -18.99 8.60
N ALA A 20 31.72 -19.23 9.84
CA ALA A 20 31.60 -20.55 10.44
C ALA A 20 30.16 -21.08 10.48
N ASP A 21 29.21 -20.39 9.84
CA ASP A 21 27.76 -20.71 9.88
C ASP A 21 27.20 -20.81 11.31
N MET A 22 27.68 -19.95 12.20
CA MET A 22 27.24 -19.86 13.59
C MET A 22 26.41 -18.60 13.82
N THR A 23 25.42 -18.70 14.71
CA THR A 23 24.63 -17.55 15.19
C THR A 23 25.23 -17.00 16.48
N LEU A 24 25.60 -15.72 16.47
CA LEU A 24 26.02 -14.99 17.65
C LEU A 24 24.82 -14.28 18.30
N ILE A 25 24.65 -14.46 19.61
CA ILE A 25 23.62 -13.79 20.41
C ILE A 25 24.30 -13.01 21.53
N LEU A 26 23.92 -11.75 21.71
CA LEU A 26 24.49 -10.88 22.72
C LEU A 26 23.55 -10.76 23.93
N ALA A 27 24.10 -10.91 25.13
CA ALA A 27 23.42 -10.67 26.39
C ALA A 27 24.09 -9.52 27.16
N TRP A 28 23.27 -8.69 27.79
CA TRP A 28 23.73 -7.50 28.53
C TRP A 28 24.05 -7.81 29.99
N ASP A 29 23.39 -8.82 30.56
CA ASP A 29 23.59 -9.33 31.92
C ASP A 29 23.40 -10.86 31.97
N GLN A 30 23.59 -11.43 33.16
CA GLN A 30 23.49 -12.87 33.39
C GLN A 30 22.02 -13.35 33.38
N GLU A 31 21.08 -12.50 33.78
CA GLU A 31 19.66 -12.83 33.82
C GLU A 31 19.10 -13.00 32.40
N GLU A 32 19.44 -12.08 31.49
CA GLU A 32 19.06 -12.15 30.09
C GLU A 32 19.70 -13.34 29.39
N ALA A 33 20.97 -13.66 29.71
CA ALA A 33 21.60 -14.87 29.19
C ALA A 33 20.85 -16.14 29.63
N GLY A 34 20.43 -16.21 30.90
CA GLY A 34 19.62 -17.32 31.41
C GLY A 34 18.27 -17.42 30.70
N ARG A 35 17.57 -16.29 30.55
CA ARG A 35 16.28 -16.21 29.83
C ARG A 35 16.41 -16.67 28.38
N ILE A 36 17.44 -16.22 27.66
CA ILE A 36 17.68 -16.62 26.27
C ILE A 36 17.83 -18.14 26.20
N ILE A 37 18.64 -18.75 27.07
CA ILE A 37 18.85 -20.21 27.08
C ILE A 37 17.56 -20.96 27.40
N GLU A 38 16.79 -20.49 28.39
CA GLU A 38 15.49 -21.05 28.74
C GLU A 38 14.53 -21.04 27.54
N VAL A 39 14.42 -19.90 26.84
CA VAL A 39 13.60 -19.77 25.63
C VAL A 39 14.08 -20.69 24.52
N TYR A 40 15.39 -20.77 24.26
CA TYR A 40 15.93 -21.71 23.27
C TYR A 40 15.54 -23.16 23.60
N LYS A 41 15.59 -23.54 24.88
CA LYS A 41 15.23 -24.89 25.30
C LYS A 41 13.73 -25.16 25.20
N MET A 42 12.89 -24.22 25.61
CA MET A 42 11.43 -24.33 25.52
C MET A 42 10.94 -24.48 24.07
N PHE A 43 11.68 -23.94 23.11
CA PHE A 43 11.28 -23.89 21.69
C PHE A 43 12.00 -24.92 20.80
N GLU A 44 12.91 -25.74 21.33
CA GLU A 44 13.70 -26.74 20.56
C GLU A 44 12.83 -27.70 19.72
N HIS A 45 11.66 -28.08 20.24
CA HIS A 45 10.74 -29.01 19.58
C HIS A 45 9.41 -28.38 19.21
N LYS A 46 9.29 -27.05 19.31
CA LYS A 46 8.03 -26.37 19.04
C LYS A 46 7.85 -26.25 17.53
N PRO A 47 6.75 -26.77 16.96
CA PRO A 47 6.48 -26.61 15.54
C PRO A 47 6.31 -25.12 15.19
N PRO A 48 6.51 -24.74 13.91
CA PRO A 48 6.40 -23.36 13.45
C PRO A 48 4.95 -22.81 13.49
N ASP A 49 4.02 -23.52 14.11
CA ASP A 49 2.60 -23.16 14.26
C ASP A 49 2.40 -21.77 14.89
N LEU A 50 3.36 -21.27 15.67
CA LEU A 50 3.34 -19.90 16.19
C LEU A 50 3.65 -18.82 15.14
N ILE A 51 4.37 -19.19 14.08
CA ILE A 51 4.78 -18.31 12.98
C ILE A 51 3.74 -18.33 11.86
N MET A 52 2.90 -19.37 11.81
CA MET A 52 1.77 -19.43 10.89
C MET A 52 0.73 -18.36 11.24
N GLU A 53 0.22 -17.68 10.22
CA GLU A 53 -0.91 -16.77 10.36
C GLU A 53 -2.10 -17.55 10.93
N LYS A 54 -2.50 -17.21 12.16
CA LYS A 54 -3.76 -17.70 12.73
C LYS A 54 -4.87 -17.00 11.97
N GLN A 55 -5.35 -17.63 10.89
CA GLN A 55 -6.60 -17.19 10.28
C GLN A 55 -7.70 -17.33 11.32
N ASP A 56 -8.36 -16.23 11.66
CA ASP A 56 -9.57 -16.27 12.46
C ASP A 56 -10.59 -17.13 11.69
N ALA A 57 -10.84 -18.35 12.16
CA ALA A 57 -11.71 -19.33 11.49
C ALA A 57 -13.20 -18.93 11.49
N ASN A 58 -13.54 -17.71 11.93
CA ASN A 58 -14.90 -17.21 11.93
C ASN A 58 -15.21 -16.58 10.56
N PRO A 59 -16.16 -17.14 9.78
CA PRO A 59 -16.53 -16.61 8.47
C PRO A 59 -16.98 -15.14 8.53
N TYR A 60 -17.59 -14.71 9.64
CA TYR A 60 -17.97 -13.31 9.82
C TYR A 60 -16.75 -12.39 9.91
N SER A 61 -15.70 -12.80 10.63
CA SER A 61 -14.45 -12.02 10.72
C SER A 61 -13.76 -11.93 9.37
N MET A 62 -13.68 -13.06 8.65
CA MET A 62 -13.11 -13.11 7.30
C MET A 62 -13.82 -12.15 6.34
N LEU A 63 -15.15 -12.05 6.42
CA LEU A 63 -15.93 -11.11 5.60
C LEU A 63 -15.68 -9.65 5.99
N VAL A 64 -15.57 -9.36 7.28
CA VAL A 64 -15.22 -8.01 7.76
C VAL A 64 -13.81 -7.63 7.29
N ASP A 65 -12.85 -8.54 7.39
CA ASP A 65 -11.47 -8.32 6.96
C ASP A 65 -11.37 -8.17 5.43
N ALA A 66 -12.13 -8.96 4.67
CA ALA A 66 -12.24 -8.82 3.22
C ALA A 66 -12.82 -7.46 2.80
N LEU A 67 -13.89 -7.00 3.43
CA LEU A 67 -14.50 -5.69 3.13
C LEU A 67 -13.59 -4.52 3.53
N THR A 68 -12.87 -4.64 4.65
CA THR A 68 -11.94 -3.61 5.13
C THR A 68 -10.62 -3.55 4.34
N SER A 69 -10.35 -4.53 3.47
CA SER A 69 -9.26 -4.43 2.49
C SER A 69 -9.43 -3.25 1.52
N VAL A 70 -10.68 -2.79 1.32
CA VAL A 70 -10.99 -1.62 0.49
C VAL A 70 -10.75 -0.35 1.33
N ARG A 71 -9.79 0.49 0.90
CA ARG A 71 -9.37 1.71 1.62
C ARG A 71 -10.50 2.65 2.07
N SER A 72 -11.65 2.65 1.38
CA SER A 72 -12.80 3.49 1.73
C SER A 72 -13.71 2.92 2.82
N ILE A 73 -13.47 1.70 3.29
CA ILE A 73 -14.34 0.96 4.21
C ILE A 73 -13.64 0.75 5.55
N ASN A 74 -14.31 1.12 6.64
CA ASN A 74 -13.85 0.83 7.98
C ASN A 74 -14.54 -0.42 8.56
N ARG A 75 -14.04 -0.95 9.68
CA ARG A 75 -14.59 -2.12 10.37
C ARG A 75 -16.07 -1.95 10.70
N THR A 76 -16.46 -0.77 11.20
CA THR A 76 -17.85 -0.43 11.49
C THR A 76 -18.72 -0.45 10.24
N ASP A 77 -18.22 0.08 9.12
CA ASP A 77 -18.96 0.09 7.85
C ASP A 77 -19.19 -1.34 7.34
N ALA A 78 -18.16 -2.18 7.41
CA ALA A 78 -18.24 -3.59 7.01
C ALA A 78 -19.24 -4.37 7.87
N MET A 79 -19.26 -4.14 9.19
CA MET A 79 -20.24 -4.74 10.10
C MET A 79 -21.67 -4.29 9.76
N THR A 80 -21.87 -2.99 9.50
CA THR A 80 -23.18 -2.46 9.09
C THR A 80 -23.65 -3.11 7.78
N LEU A 81 -22.81 -3.13 6.74
CA LEU A 81 -23.14 -3.75 5.46
C LEU A 81 -23.50 -5.24 5.61
N LEU A 82 -22.73 -6.00 6.38
CA LEU A 82 -23.02 -7.40 6.64
C LEU A 82 -24.31 -7.59 7.44
N SER A 83 -24.63 -6.68 8.37
CA SER A 83 -25.88 -6.74 9.14
C SER A 83 -27.11 -6.37 8.31
N THR A 84 -26.97 -5.46 7.34
CA THR A 84 -28.07 -4.96 6.50
C THR A 84 -28.36 -5.89 5.34
N PHE A 85 -27.33 -6.33 4.61
CA PHE A 85 -27.50 -7.16 3.41
C PHE A 85 -27.46 -8.67 3.72
N GLY A 86 -26.78 -9.07 4.80
CA GLY A 86 -26.71 -10.47 5.26
C GLY A 86 -25.77 -11.38 4.47
N SER A 87 -25.44 -11.06 3.20
CA SER A 87 -24.46 -11.81 2.41
C SER A 87 -23.59 -10.90 1.56
N LEU A 88 -22.36 -11.37 1.25
CA LEU A 88 -21.44 -10.64 0.36
C LEU A 88 -21.98 -10.54 -1.07
N GLU A 89 -22.67 -11.57 -1.54
CA GLU A 89 -23.33 -11.59 -2.86
C GLU A 89 -24.29 -10.40 -3.01
N LYS A 90 -25.17 -10.18 -2.02
CA LYS A 90 -26.10 -9.05 -2.02
C LYS A 90 -25.39 -7.70 -1.96
N ILE A 91 -24.23 -7.60 -1.31
CA ILE A 91 -23.43 -6.38 -1.29
C ILE A 91 -22.81 -6.10 -2.67
N ILE A 92 -22.43 -7.14 -3.40
CA ILE A 92 -21.85 -7.01 -4.75
C ILE A 92 -22.93 -6.61 -5.76
N GLU A 93 -24.14 -7.17 -5.66
CA GLU A 93 -25.25 -6.84 -6.56
C GLU A 93 -25.95 -5.51 -6.23
N ALA A 94 -25.73 -4.97 -5.02
CA ALA A 94 -26.37 -3.73 -4.57
C ALA A 94 -25.96 -2.51 -5.41
N THR A 95 -26.94 -1.66 -5.66
CA THR A 95 -26.73 -0.37 -6.33
C THR A 95 -26.04 0.65 -5.41
N GLU A 96 -25.44 1.69 -5.99
CA GLU A 96 -24.82 2.78 -5.20
C GLU A 96 -25.80 3.44 -4.23
N GLU A 97 -27.07 3.51 -4.62
CA GLU A 97 -28.16 4.10 -3.84
C GLU A 97 -28.47 3.23 -2.61
N GLU A 98 -28.63 1.92 -2.80
CA GLU A 98 -28.88 0.96 -1.71
C GLU A 98 -27.72 0.91 -0.71
N LEU A 99 -26.48 0.96 -1.20
CA LEU A 99 -25.31 1.04 -0.34
C LEU A 99 -25.33 2.34 0.49
N SER A 100 -25.73 3.47 -0.09
CA SER A 100 -25.80 4.77 0.61
C SER A 100 -26.92 4.87 1.66
N MET A 101 -27.93 3.99 1.60
CA MET A 101 -29.01 3.92 2.59
C MET A 101 -28.55 3.29 3.93
N CYS A 102 -27.37 2.68 3.97
CA CYS A 102 -26.86 2.07 5.19
C CYS A 102 -26.47 3.14 6.23
N PRO A 103 -26.81 2.95 7.52
CA PRO A 103 -26.56 3.95 8.56
C PRO A 103 -25.05 4.19 8.72
N GLY A 104 -24.63 5.46 8.62
CA GLY A 104 -23.22 5.85 8.70
C GLY A 104 -22.40 5.59 7.42
N PHE A 105 -23.03 5.04 6.38
CA PHE A 105 -22.39 4.75 5.10
C PHE A 105 -22.68 5.86 4.08
N GLY A 106 -21.80 6.86 4.03
CA GLY A 106 -22.00 8.02 3.16
C GLY A 106 -21.91 7.73 1.66
N PRO A 107 -22.45 8.61 0.79
CA PRO A 107 -22.50 8.41 -0.66
C PRO A 107 -21.11 8.26 -1.28
N GLN A 108 -20.09 8.95 -0.75
CA GLN A 108 -18.72 8.81 -1.23
C GLN A 108 -18.14 7.42 -1.00
N LYS A 109 -18.51 6.75 0.12
CA LYS A 109 -18.08 5.37 0.40
C LYS A 109 -18.81 4.39 -0.51
N ALA A 110 -20.11 4.62 -0.74
CA ALA A 110 -20.93 3.82 -1.66
C ALA A 110 -20.41 3.84 -3.09
N THR A 111 -20.21 5.03 -3.68
CA THR A 111 -19.67 5.13 -5.05
C THR A 111 -18.27 4.52 -5.16
N ARG A 112 -17.42 4.68 -4.14
CA ARG A 112 -16.08 4.07 -4.15
C ARG A 112 -16.13 2.55 -4.05
N LEU A 113 -16.95 2.00 -3.16
CA LEU A 113 -17.11 0.56 -3.01
C LEU A 113 -17.68 -0.05 -4.29
N HIS A 114 -18.79 0.49 -4.79
CA HIS A 114 -19.42 0.01 -6.01
C HIS A 114 -18.47 0.05 -7.20
N LYS A 115 -17.71 1.14 -7.36
CA LYS A 115 -16.64 1.24 -8.37
C LYS A 115 -15.56 0.18 -8.19
N VAL A 116 -15.13 -0.11 -6.96
CA VAL A 116 -14.09 -1.12 -6.70
C VAL A 116 -14.58 -2.53 -7.05
N LEU A 117 -15.86 -2.83 -6.81
CA LEU A 117 -16.46 -4.14 -7.10
C LEU A 117 -16.72 -4.34 -8.60
N HIS A 118 -17.09 -3.28 -9.32
CA HIS A 118 -17.50 -3.36 -10.73
C HIS A 118 -16.43 -2.91 -11.75
N GLN A 119 -15.28 -2.38 -11.30
CA GLN A 119 -14.21 -2.00 -12.22
C GLN A 119 -13.50 -3.23 -12.80
N ASN A 120 -13.06 -3.09 -14.06
CA ASN A 120 -12.21 -4.09 -14.69
C ASN A 120 -10.88 -4.22 -13.93
N PHE A 121 -10.43 -5.46 -13.70
CA PHE A 121 -9.14 -5.74 -13.04
C PHE A 121 -7.94 -5.14 -13.81
N LYS A 122 -8.04 -5.10 -15.15
CA LYS A 122 -7.01 -4.51 -16.01
C LYS A 122 -7.28 -3.02 -16.18
N LYS A 123 -6.26 -2.19 -15.90
CA LYS A 123 -6.30 -0.78 -16.31
C LYS A 123 -6.45 -0.72 -17.84
N PRO A 124 -7.36 0.12 -18.37
CA PRO A 124 -7.44 0.30 -19.81
C PRO A 124 -6.07 0.77 -20.32
N GLN A 125 -5.53 0.05 -21.30
CA GLN A 125 -4.26 0.39 -21.93
C GLN A 125 -4.38 1.80 -22.51
N TYR A 126 -3.50 2.71 -22.07
CA TYR A 126 -3.45 4.06 -22.59
C TYR A 126 -2.95 3.98 -24.03
N GLN A 127 -3.86 3.86 -25.01
CA GLN A 127 -3.50 4.06 -26.41
C GLN A 127 -3.16 5.55 -26.56
N LYS A 128 -1.86 5.86 -26.59
CA LYS A 128 -1.39 7.18 -27.04
C LYS A 128 -1.98 7.39 -28.44
N LYS A 129 -3.01 8.23 -28.57
CA LYS A 129 -3.41 8.77 -29.87
C LYS A 129 -2.17 9.43 -30.46
N LYS A 130 -1.66 8.90 -31.58
CA LYS A 130 -0.65 9.60 -32.37
C LYS A 130 -1.23 10.99 -32.69
N PRO A 131 -0.52 12.09 -32.42
CA PRO A 131 -0.98 13.39 -32.90
C PRO A 131 -1.05 13.33 -34.43
N ASP A 132 -2.19 13.74 -34.99
CA ASP A 132 -2.38 13.85 -36.43
C ASP A 132 -1.26 14.72 -37.01
N ARG A 133 -0.43 14.11 -37.86
CA ARG A 133 0.56 14.84 -38.65
C ARG A 133 -0.22 15.59 -39.72
N GLN A 134 -0.38 16.91 -39.55
CA GLN A 134 -0.87 17.78 -40.62
C GLN A 134 0.08 17.67 -41.83
N PRO A 135 -0.44 17.45 -43.05
CA PRO A 135 0.39 17.47 -44.25
C PRO A 135 0.81 18.91 -44.55
N ALA A 136 2.12 19.13 -44.62
CA ALA A 136 2.72 20.36 -45.12
C ALA A 136 2.34 20.55 -46.60
N SER A 137 1.85 21.73 -46.98
CA SER A 137 1.83 22.17 -48.37
C SER A 137 2.24 23.65 -48.49
N SER A 138 3.33 23.81 -49.26
CA SER A 138 3.80 24.96 -50.04
C SER A 138 4.03 26.32 -49.37
N SER A 139 5.31 26.61 -49.15
CA SER A 139 5.87 27.96 -49.14
C SER A 139 6.41 28.36 -50.52
N SER A 140 6.12 29.60 -50.93
CA SER A 140 6.96 30.44 -51.80
C SER A 140 6.47 31.89 -51.61
N ASP A 141 7.19 32.70 -50.83
CA ASP A 141 8.17 33.73 -51.29
C ASP A 141 7.46 35.08 -51.49
N LYS A 142 7.85 36.26 -50.98
CA LYS A 142 9.15 36.92 -50.69
C LYS A 142 8.80 38.26 -49.98
N VAL A 143 9.43 38.72 -48.89
CA VAL A 143 10.73 39.43 -48.72
C VAL A 143 10.52 40.85 -48.15
N ALA A 144 11.45 41.23 -47.26
CA ALA A 144 11.84 42.57 -46.81
C ALA A 144 10.87 43.31 -45.86
N SER A 145 11.29 44.06 -44.85
CA SER A 145 12.61 44.38 -44.27
C SER A 145 12.35 45.25 -43.03
N GLN A 146 13.30 45.18 -42.08
CA GLN A 146 13.69 46.22 -41.12
C GLN A 146 12.84 46.49 -39.86
N VAL A 147 13.64 46.78 -38.83
CA VAL A 147 13.38 46.79 -37.39
C VAL A 147 13.40 48.26 -36.90
N PRO A 148 13.41 48.53 -35.58
CA PRO A 148 12.32 49.13 -34.80
C PRO A 148 12.54 50.63 -34.52
N GLU A 149 11.56 51.33 -33.95
CA GLU A 149 11.91 52.37 -32.96
C GLU A 149 10.75 52.75 -32.04
N SER A 150 11.17 53.12 -30.84
CA SER A 150 10.43 53.39 -29.61
C SER A 150 9.80 54.79 -29.53
N SER A 151 8.93 54.93 -28.52
CA SER A 151 8.65 56.13 -27.73
C SER A 151 7.52 57.03 -28.25
N VAL A 152 6.38 57.13 -27.55
CA VAL A 152 6.05 57.99 -26.38
C VAL A 152 5.20 59.20 -26.83
N GLU A 153 4.16 59.46 -26.03
CA GLU A 153 3.42 60.71 -25.83
C GLU A 153 2.16 61.08 -26.66
N LYS A 154 1.04 61.03 -25.91
CA LYS A 154 0.07 62.09 -25.56
C LYS A 154 -0.79 62.80 -26.63
N ASN A 155 -2.06 62.84 -26.23
CA ASN A 155 -3.07 63.89 -26.41
C ASN A 155 -3.60 64.13 -27.83
N SER A 156 -4.88 63.80 -28.02
CA SER A 156 -5.92 64.83 -27.86
C SER A 156 -7.25 64.21 -27.45
#